data_AF-A0A354WLL3-F1
#
_entry.id   AF-A0A354WLL3-F1
#
_cell.length_a   1.000
_cell.length_b   1.000
_cell.length_c   1.000
_cell.angle_alpha   90.00
_cell.angle_beta   90.00
_cell.angle_gamma   90.00
#
_symmetry.space_group_name_H-M   'P 1'
#
loop_
_entity.id
_entity.type
_entity.pdbx_description
1 polymer ?
#
loop_
_entity_poly.entity_id
_entity_poly.type
_entity_poly.pdbx_seq_one_letter_code
_entity_poly.pdbx_strand_id
1 'polypeptide(L)'
;GDEPDGSGKFITAFFRNAAVKEGVTDLLEQRDGLMCGICNGFQALIKLGLVPYGKIIDTDETCPTLTFNNISRHQSRIVRTRVASNKSPWLALTNVGDVYCVPISHGEGKFLAS
;
A
#
# COMPACT_ATOMS: atom_id res chain seq x y z
N GLY A 1 -9.76 12.80 13.71
CA GLY A 1 -9.46 11.49 14.28
C GLY A 1 -10.01 10.49 13.32
N ASP A 2 -9.16 9.68 12.70
CA ASP A 2 -9.64 8.50 11.97
C ASP A 2 -10.37 7.61 12.98
N GLU A 3 -11.55 7.12 12.59
CA GLU A 3 -12.25 6.09 13.35
C GLU A 3 -11.29 4.92 13.62
N PRO A 4 -11.37 4.32 14.83
CA PRO A 4 -10.58 3.13 15.12
C PRO A 4 -10.95 2.07 14.08
N ASP A 5 -9.95 1.58 13.35
CA ASP A 5 -10.01 0.67 12.19
C ASP A 5 -10.26 1.29 10.80
N GLY A 6 -10.33 2.61 10.60
CA GLY A 6 -10.76 3.23 9.33
C GLY A 6 -9.77 3.22 8.15
N SER A 7 -8.49 2.89 8.39
CA SER A 7 -7.43 3.19 7.43
C SER A 7 -7.55 2.34 6.13
N GLY A 8 -7.76 3.02 4.99
CA GLY A 8 -7.98 2.37 3.70
C GLY A 8 -9.31 1.62 3.53
N LYS A 9 -10.14 1.46 4.57
CA LYS A 9 -11.40 0.67 4.52
C LYS A 9 -12.37 1.16 3.44
N PHE A 10 -12.58 2.47 3.36
CA PHE A 10 -13.46 3.07 2.34
C PHE A 10 -12.96 2.79 0.92
N ILE A 11 -11.64 2.91 0.70
CA ILE A 11 -11.01 2.62 -0.59
C ILE A 11 -11.19 1.13 -0.91
N THR A 12 -10.90 0.23 0.03
CA THR A 12 -11.10 -1.21 -0.16
C THR A 12 -12.55 -1.55 -0.48
N ALA A 13 -13.53 -0.97 0.23
CA ALA A 13 -14.95 -1.20 -0.03
C ALA A 13 -15.36 -0.73 -1.44
N PHE A 14 -14.88 0.45 -1.87
CA PHE A 14 -15.12 0.97 -3.21
C PHE A 14 -14.55 0.04 -4.29
N PHE A 15 -13.32 -0.45 -4.13
CA PHE A 15 -12.65 -1.33 -5.09
C PHE A 15 -13.23 -2.75 -5.13
N ARG A 16 -13.99 -3.17 -4.11
CA ARG A 16 -14.71 -4.45 -4.09
C ARG A 16 -16.02 -4.40 -4.88
N ASN A 17 -16.47 -3.22 -5.32
CA ASN A 17 -17.56 -3.12 -6.28
C ASN A 17 -17.19 -3.84 -7.59
N ALA A 18 -18.12 -4.63 -8.15
CA ALA A 18 -17.85 -5.47 -9.32
C ALA A 18 -17.32 -4.68 -10.53
N ALA A 19 -17.92 -3.53 -10.85
CA ALA A 19 -17.51 -2.71 -11.99
C ALA A 19 -16.13 -2.08 -11.78
N VAL A 20 -15.80 -1.67 -10.55
CA VAL A 20 -14.48 -1.14 -10.21
C VAL A 20 -13.43 -2.25 -10.26
N LYS A 21 -13.75 -3.42 -9.71
CA LYS A 21 -12.86 -4.59 -9.74
C LYS A 21 -12.53 -5.00 -11.18
N GLU A 22 -13.54 -5.07 -12.04
CA GLU A 22 -13.37 -5.36 -13.47
C GLU A 22 -12.48 -4.32 -14.15
N GLY A 23 -12.74 -3.03 -13.96
CA GLY A 23 -11.91 -1.97 -14.54
C GLY A 23 -10.45 -1.98 -14.05
N VAL A 24 -10.21 -2.41 -12.80
CA VAL A 24 -8.85 -2.59 -12.26
C VAL A 24 -8.18 -3.81 -12.88
N THR A 25 -8.88 -4.93 -13.03
CA THR A 25 -8.36 -6.11 -13.72
C THR A 25 -7.99 -5.77 -15.17
N ASP A 26 -8.85 -5.08 -15.90
CA ASP A 26 -8.58 -4.67 -17.28
C ASP A 26 -7.37 -3.74 -17.38
N LEU A 27 -7.24 -2.80 -16.43
CA LEU A 27 -6.08 -1.91 -16.36
C LEU A 27 -4.78 -2.71 -16.21
N LEU A 28 -4.74 -3.67 -15.29
CA LEU A 28 -3.52 -4.40 -14.94
C LEU A 28 -3.18 -5.51 -15.93
N GLU A 29 -4.18 -6.24 -16.44
CA GLU A 29 -3.96 -7.44 -17.25
C GLU A 29 -4.03 -7.19 -18.76
N GLN A 30 -4.80 -6.19 -19.22
CA GLN A 30 -5.04 -5.96 -20.65
C GLN A 30 -4.37 -4.70 -21.20
N ARG A 31 -4.11 -3.72 -20.33
CA ARG A 31 -3.60 -2.40 -20.75
C ARG A 31 -2.16 -2.12 -20.35
N ASP A 32 -1.49 -3.10 -19.75
CA ASP A 32 -0.14 -2.96 -19.16
C ASP A 32 -0.07 -1.75 -18.20
N GLY A 33 -1.18 -1.51 -17.50
CA GLY A 33 -1.36 -0.37 -16.63
C GLY A 33 -0.61 -0.55 -15.31
N LEU A 34 -0.10 0.56 -14.78
CA LEU A 34 0.61 0.58 -13.50
C LEU A 34 -0.26 1.17 -12.41
N MET A 35 -0.19 0.60 -11.21
CA MET A 35 -0.91 1.07 -10.02
C MET A 35 0.05 1.27 -8.85
N CYS A 36 -0.02 2.45 -8.23
CA CYS A 36 0.76 2.81 -7.04
C CYS A 36 -0.18 3.26 -5.92
N GLY A 37 0.12 2.85 -4.69
CA GLY A 37 -0.60 3.26 -3.49
C GLY A 37 0.35 3.90 -2.50
N ILE A 38 0.00 5.08 -2.00
CA ILE A 38 0.80 5.83 -1.01
C ILE A 38 -0.05 6.03 0.26
N CYS A 39 0.54 5.78 1.43
CA CYS A 39 -0.15 5.88 2.73
C CYS A 39 -1.42 5.00 2.75
N ASN A 40 -2.62 5.58 2.89
CA ASN A 40 -3.90 4.86 2.85
C ASN A 40 -4.11 4.11 1.52
N GLY A 41 -3.52 4.60 0.42
CA GLY A 41 -3.53 3.88 -0.84
C GLY A 41 -2.78 2.55 -0.75
N PHE A 42 -1.60 2.52 -0.13
CA PHE A 42 -0.85 1.26 0.07
C PHE A 42 -1.62 0.29 0.97
N GLN A 43 -2.25 0.81 2.03
CA GLN A 43 -3.12 0.02 2.90
C GLN A 43 -4.30 -0.59 2.13
N ALA A 44 -4.88 0.13 1.17
CA ALA A 44 -5.94 -0.41 0.33
C ALA A 44 -5.40 -1.52 -0.59
N LEU A 45 -4.25 -1.30 -1.25
CA LEU A 45 -3.64 -2.29 -2.14
C LEU A 45 -3.33 -3.60 -1.43
N ILE A 46 -2.77 -3.54 -0.21
CA ILE A 46 -2.43 -4.73 0.56
C ILE A 46 -3.70 -5.47 1.05
N LYS A 47 -4.71 -4.73 1.55
CA LYS A 47 -6.01 -5.30 1.98
C LYS A 47 -6.86 -5.85 0.84
N LEU A 48 -6.60 -5.44 -0.40
CA LEU A 48 -7.23 -5.98 -1.60
C LEU A 48 -6.46 -7.18 -2.17
N GLY A 49 -5.26 -7.47 -1.68
CA GLY A 49 -4.36 -8.48 -2.23
C GLY A 49 -3.64 -8.05 -3.52
N LEU A 50 -3.83 -6.80 -3.97
CA LEU A 50 -3.09 -6.25 -5.12
C LEU A 50 -1.58 -6.24 -4.89
N VAL A 51 -1.16 -6.14 -3.62
CA VAL A 51 0.20 -6.47 -3.20
C VAL A 51 0.11 -7.57 -2.12
N PRO A 52 0.85 -8.68 -2.25
CA PRO A 52 1.82 -9.01 -3.30
C PRO A 52 1.23 -9.73 -4.52
N TYR A 53 -0.07 -10.03 -4.57
CA TYR A 53 -0.61 -11.01 -5.52
C TYR A 53 -0.98 -10.43 -6.89
N GLY A 54 -0.99 -9.10 -7.06
CA GLY A 54 -1.24 -8.44 -8.34
C GLY A 54 -2.70 -8.43 -8.80
N LYS A 55 -3.63 -8.95 -7.98
CA LYS A 55 -5.06 -9.04 -8.30
C LYS A 55 -5.91 -8.86 -7.06
N ILE A 56 -7.15 -8.39 -7.25
CA ILE A 56 -8.11 -8.23 -6.16
C ILE A 56 -8.63 -9.62 -5.74
N ILE A 57 -8.23 -10.05 -4.54
CA ILE A 57 -8.63 -11.32 -3.93
C ILE A 57 -9.27 -11.13 -2.56
N ASP A 58 -9.89 -12.19 -2.06
CA ASP A 58 -10.27 -12.27 -0.67
C ASP A 58 -9.03 -12.64 0.15
N THR A 59 -8.64 -11.72 1.03
CA THR A 59 -7.49 -11.86 1.93
C THR A 59 -7.97 -12.41 3.27
N ASP A 60 -7.12 -13.19 3.92
CA ASP A 60 -7.35 -13.70 5.28
C ASP A 60 -6.31 -13.14 6.27
N GLU A 61 -6.35 -13.64 7.52
CA GLU A 61 -5.45 -13.22 8.60
C GLU A 61 -3.97 -13.59 8.36
N THR A 62 -3.69 -14.49 7.41
CA THR A 62 -2.32 -14.88 7.03
C THR A 62 -1.72 -13.94 5.99
N CYS A 63 -2.55 -13.12 5.35
CA CYS A 63 -2.10 -12.17 4.35
C CYS A 63 -1.34 -10.99 5.00
N PRO A 64 -0.28 -10.47 4.36
CA PRO A 64 0.40 -9.27 4.83
C PRO A 64 -0.55 -8.09 5.02
N THR A 65 -0.30 -7.26 6.03
CA THR A 65 -1.12 -6.06 6.28
C THR A 65 -0.33 -4.95 6.97
N LEU A 66 -0.97 -3.78 7.12
CA LEU A 66 -0.50 -2.72 7.99
C LEU A 66 -1.36 -2.65 9.25
N THR A 67 -0.72 -2.46 10.40
CA THR A 67 -1.36 -2.31 11.71
C THR A 67 -0.82 -1.08 12.45
N PHE A 68 -1.32 -0.85 13.66
CA PHE A 68 -0.92 0.26 14.52
C PHE A 68 0.59 0.30 14.73
N ASN A 69 1.14 1.52 14.71
CA ASN A 69 2.53 1.75 15.06
C ASN A 69 2.83 1.20 16.48
N ASN A 70 4.05 0.71 16.73
CA ASN A 70 4.45 0.21 18.06
C ASN A 70 4.29 1.24 19.18
N ILE A 71 4.38 2.54 18.87
CA ILE A 71 4.21 3.64 19.83
C ILE A 71 2.73 3.99 20.06
N SER A 72 1.79 3.29 19.40
CA SER A 72 0.34 3.49 19.45
C SER A 72 -0.12 4.93 19.24
N ARG A 73 0.65 5.69 18.46
CA ARG A 73 0.42 7.11 18.16
C ARG A 73 0.77 7.41 16.70
N HIS A 74 0.12 8.45 16.18
CA HIS A 74 0.43 9.01 14.87
C HIS A 74 1.85 9.58 14.83
N GLN A 75 2.57 9.33 13.73
CA GLN A 75 3.87 9.93 13.48
C GLN A 75 3.80 10.85 12.26
N SER A 76 4.21 12.11 12.44
CA SER A 76 4.42 13.07 11.37
C SER A 76 5.85 13.60 11.47
N ARG A 77 6.72 13.21 10.54
CA ARG A 77 8.14 13.62 10.53
C ARG A 77 8.79 13.32 9.20
N ILE A 78 9.98 13.87 8.99
CA ILE A 78 10.87 13.45 7.90
C ILE A 78 11.73 12.27 8.39
N VAL A 79 11.78 11.19 7.61
CA VAL A 79 12.61 10.01 7.89
C VAL A 79 13.59 9.75 6.76
N ARG A 80 14.69 9.07 7.09
CA ARG A 80 15.67 8.61 6.10
C ARG A 80 15.24 7.24 5.57
N THR A 81 15.01 7.14 4.28
CA THR A 81 14.60 5.90 3.61
C THR A 81 15.65 5.51 2.59
N ARG A 82 16.12 4.26 2.67
CA ARG A 82 17.08 3.69 1.72
C ARG A 82 16.34 2.95 0.61
N VAL A 83 16.72 3.15 -0.64
CA VAL A 83 16.24 2.33 -1.76
C VAL A 83 16.78 0.91 -1.62
N ALA A 84 15.89 -0.06 -1.44
CA ALA A 84 16.23 -1.47 -1.32
C ALA A 84 16.26 -2.20 -2.67
N SER A 85 15.50 -1.72 -3.65
CA SER A 85 15.41 -2.27 -5.01
C SER A 85 14.92 -1.16 -5.94
N ASN A 86 15.46 -1.10 -7.16
CA ASN A 86 15.03 -0.21 -8.23
C ASN A 86 14.33 -0.95 -9.39
N LYS A 87 13.89 -2.20 -9.15
CA LYS A 87 13.14 -3.00 -10.15
C LYS A 87 11.75 -2.44 -10.45
N SER A 88 11.23 -1.60 -9.58
CA SER A 88 9.94 -0.93 -9.77
C SER A 88 10.08 0.19 -10.81
N PRO A 89 9.09 0.38 -11.71
CA PRO A 89 9.11 1.47 -12.69
C PRO A 89 9.17 2.86 -12.01
N TRP A 90 8.59 3.01 -10.81
CA TRP A 90 8.66 4.29 -10.07
C TRP A 90 10.04 4.61 -9.51
N LEU A 91 10.92 3.61 -9.40
CA LEU A 91 12.26 3.75 -8.85
C LEU A 91 13.35 3.53 -9.90
N ALA A 92 12.99 3.41 -11.19
CA ALA A 92 13.91 3.04 -12.27
C ALA A 92 15.11 4.00 -12.45
N LEU A 93 14.96 5.26 -12.05
CA LEU A 93 16.01 6.28 -12.14
C LEU A 93 16.76 6.49 -10.82
N THR A 94 16.61 5.57 -9.86
CA THR A 94 17.31 5.58 -8.57
C THR A 94 18.35 4.47 -8.51
N ASN A 95 19.36 4.63 -7.66
CA ASN A 95 20.33 3.57 -7.39
C ASN A 95 19.98 2.84 -6.09
N VAL A 96 20.19 1.52 -6.08
CA VAL A 96 20.10 0.74 -4.85
C VAL A 96 21.13 1.26 -3.85
N GLY A 97 20.68 1.59 -2.64
CA GLY A 97 21.51 2.20 -1.62
C GLY A 97 21.33 3.71 -1.47
N ASP A 98 20.74 4.41 -2.44
CA ASP A 98 20.40 5.83 -2.31
C ASP A 98 19.53 6.06 -1.07
N VAL A 99 19.79 7.15 -0.36
CA VAL A 99 19.07 7.53 0.86
C VAL A 99 18.38 8.87 0.65
N TYR A 100 17.06 8.87 0.82
CA TYR A 100 16.22 10.06 0.68
C TYR A 100 15.59 10.45 2.02
N CYS A 101 15.39 11.75 2.21
CA CYS A 101 14.57 12.30 3.30
C CYS A 101 13.11 12.35 2.83
N VAL A 102 12.27 11.48 3.36
CA VAL A 102 10.88 11.32 2.94
C VAL A 102 9.94 11.73 4.08
N PRO A 103 8.91 12.56 3.82
CA PRO A 103 7.88 12.84 4.82
C PRO A 103 6.99 11.62 5.05
N ILE A 104 6.72 11.33 6.32
CA ILE A 104 5.73 10.33 6.72
C ILE A 104 4.63 10.98 7.56
N SER A 105 3.41 10.46 7.44
CA SER A 105 2.26 10.85 8.26
C SER A 105 1.30 9.67 8.37
N HIS A 106 1.43 8.87 9.44
CA HIS A 106 0.56 7.69 9.64
C HIS A 106 0.43 7.25 11.11
N GLY A 107 -0.75 6.72 11.46
CA GLY A 107 -1.00 5.99 12.72
C GLY A 107 -0.85 4.47 12.59
N GLU A 108 -1.07 3.95 11.38
CA GLU A 108 -1.13 2.52 11.06
C GLU A 108 -0.15 2.18 9.92
N GLY A 109 1.15 2.29 10.18
CA GLY A 109 2.19 2.03 9.17
C GLY A 109 3.09 0.84 9.50
N LYS A 110 2.80 0.09 10.56
CA LYS A 110 3.59 -1.09 10.92
C LYS A 110 3.24 -2.24 9.98
N PHE A 111 4.21 -2.71 9.20
CA PHE A 111 4.06 -3.87 8.35
C PHE A 111 4.09 -5.17 9.16
N LEU A 112 3.11 -6.04 8.94
CA LEU A 112 2.97 -7.36 9.52
C LEU A 112 2.88 -8.39 8.40
N ALA A 113 3.76 -9.40 8.43
CA ALA A 113 3.77 -10.54 7.53
C ALA A 113 4.39 -11.74 8.26
N SER A 114 3.94 -12.95 7.93
CA SER A 114 4.40 -14.23 8.49
C SER A 114 5.17 -15.06 7.47
#